data_AF-A0A7J4S854-F1
#
_entry.id   AF-A0A7J4S854-F1
#
_cell.length_a   1.000
_cell.length_b   1.000
_cell.length_c   1.000
_cell.angle_alpha   90.00
_cell.angle_beta   90.00
_cell.angle_gamma   90.00
#
_symmetry.space_group_name_H-M   'P 1'
#
loop_
_entity.id
_entity.type
_entity.pdbx_description
1 polymer ?
#
loop_
_entity_poly.entity_id
_entity_poly.type
_entity_poly.pdbx_seq_one_letter_code
_entity_poly.pdbx_strand_id
1 'polypeptide(L)' 'MTGERYVDIRFEGVVEYQAALKQMKELQILRIEDKIHDTLLLLEHPEIVT' A
#
# COMPACT_ATOMS: atom_id res chain seq x y z
N MET A 1 20.13 7.09 13.61
CA MET A 1 18.81 7.75 13.74
C MET A 1 17.76 6.67 13.96
N THR A 2 17.51 6.29 15.21
CA THR A 2 16.36 5.43 15.58
C THR A 2 15.21 6.35 15.92
N GLY A 3 14.62 6.99 14.90
CA GLY A 3 13.36 7.69 15.03
C GLY A 3 12.22 6.68 14.94
N GLU A 4 11.19 6.82 15.78
CA GLU A 4 9.97 6.02 15.69
C GLU A 4 9.43 6.10 14.26
N ARG A 5 9.53 5.00 13.51
CA ARG A 5 8.95 4.91 12.17
C ARG A 5 7.47 4.62 12.33
N TYR A 6 6.64 5.61 12.03
CA TYR A 6 5.21 5.42 11.95
C TYR A 6 4.86 4.71 10.64
N VAL A 7 4.09 3.63 10.74
CA VAL A 7 3.59 2.87 9.58
C VAL A 7 2.06 2.93 9.61
N ASP A 8 1.47 3.40 8.52
CA ASP A 8 0.03 3.37 8.30
C ASP A 8 -0.40 1.96 7.85
N ILE A 9 -1.24 1.29 8.62
CA ILE A 9 -1.69 -0.08 8.33
C ILE A 9 -3.13 -0.02 7.84
N ARG A 10 -3.37 -0.56 6.64
CA ARG A 10 -4.70 -0.57 6.01
C ARG A 10 -5.15 -1.98 5.70
N PHE A 11 -6.38 -2.30 6.08
CA PHE A 11 -7.05 -3.56 5.77
C PHE A 11 -8.09 -3.31 4.67
N GLU A 12 -7.89 -3.90 3.49
CA GLU A 12 -8.71 -3.59 2.31
C GLU A 12 -9.59 -4.76 1.84
N GLY A 13 -9.49 -5.91 2.51
CA GLY A 13 -10.27 -7.10 2.18
C GLY A 13 -9.89 -7.65 0.81
N VAL A 14 -10.88 -8.11 0.05
CA VAL A 14 -10.67 -8.67 -1.29
C VAL A 14 -10.66 -7.56 -2.34
N VAL A 15 -9.55 -7.40 -3.05
CA VAL A 15 -9.33 -6.32 -4.03
C VAL A 15 -8.82 -6.92 -5.34
N GLU A 16 -9.31 -6.42 -6.48
CA GLU A 16 -8.79 -6.77 -7.80
C GLU A 16 -7.29 -6.41 -7.93
N TYR A 17 -6.47 -7.34 -8.43
CA TYR A 17 -5.02 -7.15 -8.49
C TYR A 17 -4.60 -5.88 -9.25
N GLN A 18 -5.25 -5.57 -10.38
CA GLN A 18 -4.93 -4.37 -11.16
C GLN A 18 -5.29 -3.07 -10.42
N ALA A 19 -6.36 -3.09 -9.61
CA ALA A 19 -6.74 -1.96 -8.78
C ALA A 19 -5.72 -1.75 -7.65
N ALA A 20 -5.33 -2.83 -6.96
CA ALA A 20 -4.29 -2.79 -5.94
C ALA A 20 -2.94 -2.32 -6.53
N LEU A 21 -2.56 -2.78 -7.72
CA LEU A 21 -1.33 -2.36 -8.39
C LEU A 21 -1.31 -0.87 -8.71
N LYS A 22 -2.46 -0.33 -9.16
CA LYS A 22 -2.61 1.11 -9.39
C LYS A 22 -2.46 1.89 -8.09
N GLN A 23 -3.15 1.46 -7.04
CA GLN A 23 -3.09 2.08 -5.72
C GLN A 23 -1.67 2.05 -5.13
N MET A 24 -0.96 0.94 -5.25
CA MET A 24 0.43 0.82 -4.78
C MET A 24 1.34 1.85 -5.46
N LYS A 25 1.19 2.07 -6.77
CA LYS A 25 1.96 3.10 -7.50
C LYS A 25 1.65 4.51 -7.02
N GLU A 26 0.37 4.82 -6.78
CA GLU A 26 -0.07 6.11 -6.27
C GLU A 26 0.50 6.38 -4.87
N LEU A 27 0.38 5.41 -3.97
CA LEU A 27 0.95 5.50 -2.61
C LEU A 27 2.47 5.65 -2.64
N GLN A 28 3.16 4.94 -3.54
CA GLN A 28 4.60 5.04 -3.68
C GLN A 28 5.04 6.45 -4.10
N ILE A 29 4.31 7.08 -5.04
CA ILE A 29 4.58 8.47 -5.44
C ILE A 29 4.38 9.41 -4.25
N LEU A 30 3.25 9.29 -3.53
CA LEU A 30 2.98 10.12 -2.35
C LEU A 30 4.05 9.95 -1.26
N ARG A 31 4.57 8.73 -1.11
CA ARG A 31 5.63 8.44 -0.15
C ARG A 31 6.96 9.07 -0.55
N ILE A 32 7.32 9.04 -1.84
CA ILE A 32 8.51 9.70 -2.37
C ILE A 32 8.44 11.21 -2.21
N GLU A 33 7.24 11.78 -2.32
CA GLU A 33 6.97 13.20 -2.08
C GLU A 33 6.82 13.56 -0.59
N ASP A 34 7.11 12.63 0.32
CA ASP A 34 6.97 12.76 1.78
C ASP A 34 5.57 13.25 2.24
N LYS A 35 4.52 12.98 1.45
CA LYS A 35 3.13 13.34 1.75
C LYS A 35 2.42 12.34 2.66
N ILE A 36 2.91 11.10 2.70
CA ILE A 36 2.38 10.03 3.54
C ILE A 36 3.53 9.30 4.25
N HIS A 37 3.20 8.66 5.37
CA HIS A 37 4.10 7.73 6.03
C HIS A 37 4.23 6.41 5.25
N ASP A 38 5.19 5.57 5.66
CA ASP A 38 5.28 4.20 5.15
C ASP A 38 3.92 3.53 5.35
N THR A 39 3.41 2.84 4.33
CA THR A 39 2.07 2.24 4.35
C THR A 39 2.17 0.73 4.13
N LEU A 40 1.50 -0.05 4.97
CA LEU A 40 1.34 -1.50 4.84
C LEU A 40 -0.11 -1.81 4.45
N LEU A 41 -0.29 -2.36 3.25
CA LEU A 41 -1.59 -2.84 2.78
C LEU A 41 -1.74 -4.34 3.12
N LEU A 42 -2.84 -4.68 3.77
CA LEU A 42 -3.25 -6.05 4.06
C LEU A 42 -4.55 -6.32 3.28
N LEU A 43 -4.43 -7.14 2.25
CA LEU A 43 -5.51 -7.44 1.31
C LEU A 43 -5.38 -8.86 0.75
N GLU A 44 -6.47 -9.32 0.16
CA GLU A 44 -6.58 -10.57 -0.57
C GLU A 44 -6.91 -10.25 -2.04
N HIS A 45 -6.52 -11.13 -2.96
CA HIS A 45 -6.90 -11.01 -4.36
C HIS A 45 -7.86 -12.15 -4.73
N PRO A 46 -8.87 -11.89 -5.59
CA PRO A 46 -9.55 -12.95 -6.31
C PRO A 46 -8.55 -13.85 -7.05
N GLU A 47 -8.97 -15.07 -7.41
CA GLU A 47 -8.09 -16.01 -8.12
C GLU A 47 -7.46 -15.33 -9.35
N ILE A 48 -6.13 -15.30 -9.37
CA ILE A 48 -5.36 -14.65 -10.42
C ILE A 48 -4.08 -15.43 -10.67
N VAL A 49 -3.70 -15.52 -11.94
CA VAL A 49 -2.36 -15.92 -12.37
C VAL A 49 -1.56 -14.65 -12.62
N THR A 50 -0.54 -14.42 -11.80
CA THR A 50 0.31 -13.22 -11.83
C THR A 50 1.47 -13.34 -12.80
#